data_AF-A0A231NSA5-F1
#
_entry.id   AF-A0A231NSA5-F1
#
_cell.length_a   1.000
_cell.length_b   1.000
_cell.length_c   1.000
_cell.angle_alpha   90.00
_cell.angle_beta   90.00
_cell.angle_gamma   90.00
#
_symmetry.space_group_name_H-M   'P 1'
#
loop_
_entity.id
_entity.type
_entity.pdbx_description
1 polymer ?
#
loop_
_entity_poly.entity_id
_entity_poly.type
_entity_poly.pdbx_seq_one_letter_code
_entity_poly.pdbx_strand_id
1 'polypeptide(L)'
;MTKEEKVFKILQQYTKQTRIDFAWARDSDLGIYLVNSESCSSIYLGELLKNDLKQASKVLSHELGHHYLHRNKIDMKKYSHESEQRDENYSKLIEAEADAFGAGLRAAIRLEWCYFQ
;
A
#
# COMPACT_ATOMS: atom_id res chain seq x y z
N MET A 1 2.06 19.09 -14.80
CA MET A 1 1.96 17.85 -13.99
C MET A 1 3.17 17.78 -13.07
N THR A 2 2.96 17.77 -11.76
CA THR A 2 4.03 17.74 -10.76
C THR A 2 4.69 16.36 -10.69
N LYS A 3 5.87 16.28 -10.04
CA LYS A 3 6.57 14.99 -9.83
C LYS A 3 5.72 13.99 -9.04
N GLU A 4 5.02 14.45 -7.99
CA GLU A 4 4.18 13.59 -7.15
C GLU A 4 2.88 13.16 -7.84
N GLU A 5 2.27 14.01 -8.68
CA GLU A 5 1.12 13.60 -9.52
C GLU A 5 1.46 12.41 -10.42
N LYS A 6 2.67 12.39 -10.98
CA LYS A 6 3.13 11.27 -11.82
C LYS A 6 3.38 10.02 -11.01
N VAL A 7 4.11 10.13 -9.88
CA VAL A 7 4.36 9.00 -8.98
C VAL A 7 3.03 8.38 -8.56
N PHE A 8 2.07 9.19 -8.13
CA PHE A 8 0.75 8.73 -7.72
C PHE A 8 0.02 8.00 -8.84
N LYS A 9 0.01 8.54 -10.07
CA LYS A 9 -0.61 7.88 -11.23
C LYS A 9 0.02 6.52 -11.55
N ILE A 10 1.34 6.40 -11.45
CA ILE A 10 2.04 5.13 -11.69
C ILE A 10 1.68 4.12 -10.59
N LEU A 11 1.64 4.54 -9.32
CA LEU A 11 1.19 3.69 -8.22
C LEU A 11 -0.26 3.20 -8.42
N GLN A 12 -1.16 4.05 -8.92
CA GLN A 12 -2.52 3.65 -9.29
C GLN A 12 -2.58 2.70 -10.49
N GLN A 13 -1.58 2.72 -11.38
CA GLN A 13 -1.49 1.72 -12.46
C GLN A 13 -1.02 0.37 -11.92
N TYR A 14 -0.11 0.37 -10.95
CA TYR A 14 0.34 -0.86 -10.28
C TYR A 14 -0.83 -1.61 -9.63
N THR A 15 -1.75 -0.93 -8.95
CA THR A 15 -2.92 -1.59 -8.34
C THR A 15 -3.74 -2.36 -9.38
N LYS A 16 -3.95 -1.78 -10.57
CA LYS A 16 -4.66 -2.45 -11.67
C LYS A 16 -3.91 -3.68 -12.19
N GLN A 17 -2.59 -3.58 -12.36
CA GLN A 17 -1.77 -4.69 -12.84
C GLN A 17 -1.76 -5.87 -11.85
N THR A 18 -1.78 -5.58 -10.55
CA THR A 18 -1.77 -6.59 -9.49
C THR A 18 -3.17 -7.07 -9.09
N ARG A 19 -4.23 -6.62 -9.79
CA ARG A 19 -5.64 -6.93 -9.52
C ARG A 19 -6.08 -6.53 -8.10
N ILE A 20 -5.65 -5.35 -7.69
CA ILE A 20 -6.06 -4.69 -6.46
C ILE A 20 -7.04 -3.58 -6.83
N ASP A 21 -8.24 -3.62 -6.28
CA ASP A 21 -9.20 -2.53 -6.45
C ASP A 21 -8.73 -1.30 -5.68
N PHE A 22 -8.75 -0.14 -6.34
CA PHE A 22 -8.38 1.14 -5.73
C PHE A 22 -9.57 2.07 -5.71
N ALA A 23 -9.86 2.63 -4.53
CA ALA A 23 -10.90 3.64 -4.36
C ALA A 23 -10.51 4.69 -3.32
N TRP A 24 -11.24 5.80 -3.33
CA TRP A 24 -11.18 6.80 -2.26
C TRP A 24 -12.29 6.55 -1.24
N ALA A 25 -11.99 6.69 0.05
CA ALA A 25 -12.91 6.51 1.17
C ALA A 25 -13.16 7.84 1.88
N ARG A 26 -14.44 8.17 2.10
CA ARG A 26 -14.89 9.44 2.70
C ARG A 26 -14.54 9.57 4.18
N ASP A 27 -14.54 8.46 4.92
CA ASP A 27 -14.48 8.46 6.39
C ASP A 27 -13.13 7.98 6.96
N SER A 28 -12.05 8.10 6.19
CA SER A 28 -10.71 7.67 6.61
C SER A 28 -9.72 8.82 6.46
N ASP A 29 -8.92 9.09 7.49
CA ASP A 29 -7.89 10.13 7.46
C ASP A 29 -6.60 9.69 6.74
N LEU A 30 -6.39 8.38 6.55
CA LEU A 30 -5.14 7.81 6.04
C LEU A 30 -5.38 6.85 4.85
N GLY A 31 -5.44 5.55 5.10
CA GLY A 31 -5.69 4.54 4.08
C GLY A 31 -5.91 3.19 4.76
N ILE A 32 -6.60 2.28 4.07
CA ILE A 32 -6.93 0.95 4.55
C ILE A 32 -6.71 -0.05 3.42
N TYR A 33 -5.85 -1.04 3.66
CA TYR A 33 -5.78 -2.26 2.86
C TYR A 33 -6.72 -3.32 3.44
N LEU A 34 -7.60 -3.85 2.59
CA LEU A 34 -8.51 -4.94 2.92
C LEU A 34 -8.20 -6.17 2.06
N VAL A 35 -8.04 -7.32 2.71
CA VAL A 35 -7.98 -8.62 2.06
C VAL A 35 -9.32 -9.30 2.23
N ASN A 36 -10.01 -9.55 1.11
CA ASN A 36 -11.24 -10.33 1.14
C ASN A 36 -10.86 -11.82 1.05
N SER A 37 -11.67 -12.69 1.66
CA SER A 37 -11.46 -14.14 1.74
C SER A 37 -11.34 -14.86 0.38
N GLU A 38 -11.61 -14.16 -0.73
CA GLU A 38 -11.62 -14.70 -2.10
C GLU A 38 -10.46 -14.25 -3.01
N SER A 39 -9.31 -13.83 -2.45
CA SER A 39 -8.11 -13.41 -3.22
C SER A 39 -8.20 -12.03 -3.88
N CYS A 40 -9.34 -11.34 -3.75
CA CYS A 40 -9.48 -9.94 -4.13
C CYS A 40 -8.97 -9.04 -3.00
N SER A 41 -7.99 -8.21 -3.32
CA SER A 41 -7.44 -7.20 -2.41
C SER A 41 -7.95 -5.83 -2.81
N SER A 42 -8.27 -4.99 -1.85
CA SER A 42 -8.70 -3.61 -2.10
C SER A 42 -7.86 -2.63 -1.27
N ILE A 43 -7.51 -1.49 -1.87
CA ILE A 43 -6.86 -0.37 -1.20
C ILE A 43 -7.80 0.83 -1.25
N TYR A 44 -8.12 1.37 -0.09
CA TYR A 44 -8.90 2.58 0.07
C TYR A 44 -8.02 3.69 0.64
N LEU A 45 -7.97 4.85 0.00
CA LEU A 45 -7.30 6.04 0.56
C LEU A 45 -8.30 7.06 1.05
N GLY A 46 -7.97 7.75 2.14
CA GLY A 46 -8.76 8.86 2.63
C GLY A 46 -8.97 9.97 1.60
N GLU A 47 -10.20 10.48 1.44
CA GLU A 47 -10.47 11.57 0.50
C GLU A 47 -9.68 12.86 0.81
N LEU A 48 -9.35 13.09 2.09
CA LEU A 48 -8.53 14.22 2.52
C LEU A 48 -7.13 14.22 1.88
N LEU A 49 -6.61 13.03 1.53
CA LEU A 49 -5.31 12.89 0.87
C LEU A 49 -5.31 13.35 -0.60
N LYS A 50 -6.47 13.58 -1.22
CA LYS A 50 -6.55 14.11 -2.59
C LYS A 50 -5.83 15.46 -2.74
N ASN A 51 -5.75 16.22 -1.66
CA ASN A 51 -5.11 17.54 -1.62
C ASN A 51 -3.60 17.47 -1.31
N ASP A 52 -3.09 16.31 -0.87
CA ASP A 52 -1.67 16.08 -0.61
C ASP A 52 -1.22 14.77 -1.27
N LEU A 53 -0.90 14.87 -2.56
CA LEU A 53 -0.46 13.72 -3.35
C LEU A 53 0.88 13.13 -2.90
N LYS A 54 1.69 13.88 -2.15
CA LYS A 54 2.92 13.35 -1.55
C LYS A 54 2.54 12.37 -0.44
N GLN A 55 1.60 12.75 0.42
CA GLN A 55 1.08 11.86 1.46
C GLN A 55 0.27 10.71 0.85
N ALA A 56 -0.59 10.97 -0.15
CA ALA A 56 -1.34 9.92 -0.85
C ALA A 56 -0.43 8.87 -1.49
N SER A 57 0.68 9.30 -2.12
CA SER A 57 1.67 8.40 -2.69
C SER A 57 2.38 7.58 -1.62
N LYS A 58 2.68 8.18 -0.46
CA LYS A 58 3.27 7.47 0.68
C LYS A 58 2.34 6.36 1.17
N VAL A 59 1.07 6.68 1.42
CA VAL A 59 0.09 5.71 1.92
C VAL A 59 -0.18 4.62 0.88
N LEU A 60 -0.44 4.98 -0.38
CA LEU A 60 -0.72 3.98 -1.43
C LEU A 60 0.40 2.95 -1.59
N SER A 61 1.65 3.41 -1.60
CA SER A 61 2.80 2.51 -1.75
C SER A 61 3.08 1.68 -0.50
N HIS A 62 2.70 2.16 0.69
CA HIS A 62 2.71 1.38 1.92
C HIS A 62 1.66 0.25 1.85
N GLU A 63 0.43 0.54 1.44
CA GLU A 63 -0.63 -0.48 1.29
C GLU A 63 -0.29 -1.52 0.20
N LEU A 64 0.38 -1.11 -0.87
CA LEU A 64 0.95 -2.04 -1.86
C LEU A 64 2.03 -2.95 -1.25
N GLY A 65 2.77 -2.45 -0.25
CA GLY A 65 3.69 -3.24 0.56
C GLY A 65 2.95 -4.31 1.36
N HIS A 66 1.86 -3.96 2.04
CA HIS A 66 1.01 -4.94 2.73
C HIS A 66 0.49 -6.02 1.79
N HIS A 67 0.07 -5.65 0.58
CA HIS A 67 -0.31 -6.63 -0.43
C HIS A 67 0.83 -7.58 -0.83
N TYR A 68 2.02 -7.03 -1.06
CA TYR A 68 3.19 -7.81 -1.43
C TYR A 68 3.59 -8.81 -0.33
N LEU A 69 3.56 -8.36 0.94
CA LEU A 69 3.88 -9.19 2.10
C LEU A 69 2.82 -10.26 2.33
N HIS A 70 1.53 -9.93 2.17
CA HIS A 70 0.44 -10.90 2.28
C HIS A 70 0.58 -12.04 1.27
N ARG A 71 0.96 -11.75 0.01
CA ARG A 71 1.10 -12.79 -1.02
C ARG A 71 2.33 -13.68 -0.84
N ASN A 72 3.39 -13.18 -0.20
CA ASN A 72 4.71 -13.85 -0.25
C ASN A 72 5.26 -14.28 1.12
N LYS A 73 4.80 -13.68 2.22
CA LYS A 73 5.51 -13.79 3.52
C LYS A 73 4.62 -14.02 4.74
N ILE A 74 3.35 -13.64 4.72
CA ILE A 74 2.50 -13.67 5.93
C ILE A 74 1.59 -14.91 5.92
N ASP A 75 1.78 -15.79 6.90
CA ASP A 75 0.79 -16.83 7.22
C ASP A 75 -0.33 -16.22 8.08
N MET A 76 -1.45 -15.91 7.43
CA MET A 76 -2.65 -15.32 8.07
C MET A 76 -3.23 -16.20 9.18
N LYS A 77 -2.90 -17.50 9.24
CA LYS A 77 -3.33 -18.37 10.35
C LYS A 77 -2.72 -17.95 11.70
N LYS A 78 -1.56 -17.30 11.69
CA LYS A 78 -0.96 -16.72 12.91
C LYS A 78 -1.69 -15.47 13.41
N TYR A 79 -2.53 -14.86 12.56
CA TYR A 79 -3.24 -13.60 12.78
C TYR A 79 -4.73 -13.77 13.10
N SER A 80 -5.30 -14.98 13.01
CA SER A 80 -6.72 -15.18 13.29
C SER A 80 -7.05 -14.75 14.72
N HIS A 81 -8.20 -14.09 14.93
CA HIS A 81 -8.64 -13.57 16.23
C HIS A 81 -8.70 -14.62 17.36
N GLU A 82 -8.53 -15.90 17.05
CA GLU A 82 -8.50 -17.02 17.99
C GLU A 82 -7.07 -17.42 18.42
N SER A 83 -6.01 -16.83 17.85
CA SER A 83 -4.65 -17.05 18.35
C SER A 83 -4.42 -16.18 19.59
N GLU A 84 -4.09 -16.81 20.71
CA GLU A 84 -3.80 -16.15 22.00
C GLU A 84 -2.58 -15.20 21.98
N GLN A 85 -1.98 -14.96 20.81
CA GLN A 85 -0.78 -14.14 20.62
C GLN A 85 -0.95 -13.23 19.41
N ARG A 86 -1.62 -12.09 19.61
CA ARG A 86 -1.39 -10.91 18.79
C ARG A 86 0.03 -10.42 19.09
N ASP A 87 1.02 -10.97 18.41
CA ASP A 87 2.42 -10.61 18.62
C ASP A 87 2.66 -9.19 18.07
N GLU A 88 2.66 -8.22 18.98
CA GLU A 88 2.91 -6.81 18.68
C GLU A 88 4.25 -6.60 17.95
N ASN A 89 5.26 -7.44 18.23
CA ASN A 89 6.56 -7.33 17.55
C ASN A 89 6.47 -7.79 16.10
N TYR A 90 5.65 -8.82 15.83
CA TYR A 90 5.40 -9.28 14.47
C TYR A 90 4.59 -8.27 13.65
N SER A 91 3.60 -7.60 14.26
CA SER A 91 2.88 -6.49 13.63
C SER A 91 3.82 -5.32 13.29
N LYS A 92 4.68 -4.90 14.23
CA LYS A 92 5.69 -3.85 13.99
C LYS A 92 6.64 -4.21 12.85
N LEU A 93 7.04 -5.48 12.74
CA LEU A 93 7.91 -5.94 11.65
C LEU A 93 7.22 -5.80 10.28
N ILE A 94 5.96 -6.21 10.19
CA ILE A 94 5.19 -6.12 8.94
C ILE A 94 5.01 -4.67 8.50
N GLU A 95 4.63 -3.77 9.42
CA GLU A 95 4.52 -2.34 9.13
C GLU A 95 5.85 -1.75 8.65
N ALA A 96 6.96 -2.12 9.29
CA ALA A 96 8.29 -1.67 8.90
C ALA A 96 8.71 -2.21 7.52
N GLU A 97 8.39 -3.47 7.21
CA GLU A 97 8.64 -4.05 5.89
C GLU A 97 7.76 -3.40 4.81
N ALA A 98 6.50 -3.09 5.11
CA ALA A 98 5.59 -2.40 4.19
C ALA A 98 6.07 -0.97 3.90
N ASP A 99 6.54 -0.26 4.93
CA ASP A 99 7.15 1.06 4.79
C ASP A 99 8.42 1.03 3.94
N ALA A 100 9.31 0.07 4.18
CA ALA A 100 10.55 -0.10 3.42
C ALA A 100 10.28 -0.42 1.95
N PHE A 101 9.34 -1.34 1.69
CA PHE A 101 8.89 -1.68 0.34
C PHE A 101 8.31 -0.45 -0.36
N GLY A 102 7.38 0.25 0.30
CA GLY A 102 6.74 1.43 -0.26
C GLY A 102 7.74 2.54 -0.58
N ALA A 103 8.72 2.76 0.30
CA ALA A 103 9.81 3.71 0.06
C ALA A 103 10.66 3.34 -1.16
N GLY A 104 11.04 2.07 -1.28
CA GLY A 104 11.79 1.54 -2.42
C GLY A 104 11.03 1.68 -3.73
N LEU A 105 9.75 1.30 -3.77
CA LEU A 105 8.90 1.42 -4.96
C LEU A 105 8.79 2.88 -5.44
N ARG A 106 8.54 3.81 -4.51
CA ARG A 106 8.51 5.25 -4.84
C ARG A 106 9.86 5.77 -5.35
N ALA A 107 10.97 5.24 -4.85
CA ALA A 107 12.31 5.63 -5.32
C ALA A 107 12.57 5.08 -6.73
N ALA A 108 12.25 3.82 -6.99
CA ALA A 108 12.37 3.17 -8.30
C ALA A 108 11.58 3.92 -9.38
N ILE A 109 10.30 4.23 -9.11
CA ILE A 109 9.45 5.03 -10.03
C ILE A 109 10.11 6.38 -10.37
N ARG A 110 10.70 7.05 -9.37
CA ARG A 110 11.39 8.32 -9.58
C ARG A 110 12.68 8.16 -10.39
N LEU A 111 13.41 7.06 -10.23
CA LEU A 111 14.64 6.77 -10.95
C LEU A 111 14.36 6.40 -12.41
N GLU A 112 13.43 5.48 -12.68
CA GLU A 112 13.01 5.14 -14.04
C GLU A 112 12.61 6.40 -14.82
N TRP A 113 11.92 7.33 -14.17
CA TRP A 113 11.58 8.61 -14.79
C TRP A 113 12.81 9.46 -15.16
N CYS A 114 13.85 9.52 -14.33
CA CYS A 114 15.07 10.27 -14.64
C CYS A 114 15.86 9.69 -15.83
N TYR A 115 15.70 8.40 -16.13
CA TYR A 115 16.45 7.71 -17.20
C TYR A 115 15.71 7.64 -18.54
N PHE A 116 14.40 7.89 -18.58
CA PHE A 116 13.57 7.85 -19.80
C PHE A 116 13.07 9.24 -20.26
N GLN A 117 13.74 10.32 -19.82
CA GLN A 117 13.52 11.69 -20.32
C GLN A 117 14.48 12.02 -21.46
#